data_AF-T0T0Q0-F1
#
_entry.id   AF-T0T0Q0-F1
#
_cell.length_a   1.000
_cell.length_b   1.000
_cell.length_c   1.000
_cell.angle_alpha   90.00
_cell.angle_beta   90.00
_cell.angle_gamma   90.00
#
_symmetry.space_group_name_H-M   'P 1'
#
loop_
_entity.id
_entity.type
_entity.pdbx_description
1 polymer ?
#
loop_
_entity_poly.entity_id
_entity_poly.type
_entity_poly.pdbx_seq_one_letter_code
_entity_poly.pdbx_strand_id
1 'polypeptide(L)'
;MFPTSFKSANKSINLINNILDISAIESGKVKIQIEDVDLHEVIKDTISELTFLTKKKSIHLESNLDLSLIVKADRQRITQILQNLLTNAIKFTPNDGTISIDVEDNQSFVNVSVKDSGVGIPKELLSKIFKRNEFTSRPGTEGEAGTGYGLPLVYNLIKEHGSTLTVESQENLGSKFTFQLKKAL
;
A
#
# COMPACT_ATOMS: atom_id res chain seq x y z
N MET A 1 14.31 -1.52 29.24
CA MET A 1 14.51 -2.70 28.37
C MET A 1 13.16 -3.40 28.18
N PHE A 2 12.31 -2.92 27.24
CA PHE A 2 11.04 -3.58 26.88
C PHE A 2 10.73 -3.52 25.36
N PRO A 3 11.62 -3.90 24.42
CA PRO A 3 11.40 -3.54 23.01
C PRO A 3 10.75 -4.65 22.17
N THR A 4 10.86 -5.92 22.55
CA THR A 4 10.49 -7.06 21.69
C THR A 4 9.04 -7.50 21.83
N SER A 5 8.49 -7.51 23.05
CA SER A 5 7.13 -8.03 23.30
C SER A 5 6.02 -7.15 22.70
N PHE A 6 6.16 -5.82 22.76
CA PHE A 6 5.20 -4.87 22.20
C PHE A 6 5.22 -4.84 20.66
N LYS A 7 6.40 -4.97 20.05
CA LYS A 7 6.55 -4.94 18.59
C LYS A 7 5.93 -6.18 17.93
N SER A 8 6.08 -7.33 18.57
CA SER A 8 5.39 -8.57 18.19
C SER A 8 3.88 -8.46 18.40
N ALA A 9 3.42 -7.86 19.50
CA ALA A 9 2.00 -7.65 19.76
C ALA A 9 1.33 -6.74 18.70
N ASN A 10 1.94 -5.60 18.35
CA ASN A 10 1.40 -4.70 17.33
C ASN A 10 1.33 -5.36 15.94
N LYS A 11 2.32 -6.18 15.60
CA LYS A 11 2.31 -6.95 14.35
C LYS A 11 1.15 -7.95 14.31
N SER A 12 0.89 -8.65 15.41
CA SER A 12 -0.25 -9.57 15.52
C SER A 12 -1.59 -8.84 15.49
N ILE A 13 -1.70 -7.67 16.12
CA ILE A 13 -2.91 -6.84 16.05
C ILE A 13 -3.20 -6.40 14.61
N ASN A 14 -2.19 -5.93 13.87
CA ASN A 14 -2.35 -5.54 12.47
C ASN A 14 -2.76 -6.73 11.58
N LEU A 15 -2.22 -7.93 11.83
CA LEU A 15 -2.64 -9.14 11.14
C LEU A 15 -4.14 -9.44 11.41
N ILE A 16 -4.55 -9.42 12.68
CA ILE A 16 -5.94 -9.68 13.08
C ILE A 16 -6.86 -8.65 12.42
N ASN A 17 -6.50 -7.37 12.49
CA ASN A 17 -7.27 -6.30 11.87
C ASN A 17 -7.39 -6.49 10.35
N ASN A 18 -6.32 -6.83 9.65
CA ASN A 18 -6.37 -7.10 8.21
C ASN A 18 -7.28 -8.29 7.87
N ILE A 19 -7.25 -9.37 8.67
CA ILE A 19 -8.10 -10.54 8.46
C ILE A 19 -9.58 -10.19 8.73
N LEU A 20 -9.85 -9.42 9.77
CA LEU A 20 -11.20 -8.95 10.11
C LEU A 20 -11.74 -8.02 9.01
N ASP A 21 -10.93 -7.07 8.55
CA ASP A 21 -11.28 -6.16 7.46
C ASP A 21 -11.60 -6.95 6.17
N ILE A 22 -10.71 -7.84 5.75
CA ILE A 22 -10.95 -8.69 4.56
C ILE A 22 -12.26 -9.46 4.70
N SER A 23 -12.50 -10.10 5.86
CA SER A 23 -13.71 -10.90 6.07
C SER A 23 -14.98 -10.04 6.14
N ALA A 24 -14.88 -8.83 6.67
CA ALA A 24 -15.99 -7.89 6.73
C ALA A 24 -16.32 -7.29 5.34
N ILE A 25 -15.31 -7.04 4.50
CA ILE A 25 -15.48 -6.64 3.11
C ILE A 25 -16.10 -7.77 2.28
N GLU A 26 -15.56 -8.98 2.33
CA GLU A 26 -16.06 -10.13 1.58
C GLU A 26 -17.51 -10.52 1.95
N SER A 27 -17.91 -10.28 3.21
CA SER A 27 -19.28 -10.51 3.67
C SER A 27 -20.24 -9.34 3.36
N GLY A 28 -19.78 -8.29 2.68
CA GLY A 28 -20.56 -7.09 2.34
C GLY A 28 -20.95 -6.25 3.56
N LYS A 29 -20.31 -6.46 4.72
CA LYS A 29 -20.58 -5.74 5.98
C LYS A 29 -19.84 -4.41 6.06
N VAL A 30 -18.75 -4.26 5.30
CA VAL A 30 -18.06 -2.98 5.14
C VAL A 30 -18.68 -2.25 3.96
N LYS A 31 -19.21 -1.05 4.21
CA LYS A 31 -19.54 -0.10 3.16
C LYS A 31 -18.51 1.02 3.23
N ILE A 32 -17.82 1.27 2.13
CA ILE A 32 -16.94 2.43 2.02
C ILE A 32 -17.77 3.72 2.12
N GLN A 33 -17.23 4.71 2.81
CA GLN A 33 -17.87 6.01 2.97
C GLN A 33 -17.20 6.99 2.00
N ILE A 34 -17.78 7.13 0.81
CA ILE A 34 -17.26 8.04 -0.21
C ILE A 34 -17.54 9.49 0.18
N GLU A 35 -16.47 10.26 0.34
CA GLU A 35 -16.48 11.70 0.62
C GLU A 35 -15.47 12.42 -0.29
N ASP A 36 -15.42 13.75 -0.20
CA ASP A 36 -14.39 14.56 -0.83
C ASP A 36 -13.13 14.55 0.01
N VAL A 37 -12.05 14.02 -0.55
CA VAL A 37 -10.77 13.82 0.14
C VAL A 37 -9.67 14.55 -0.59
N ASP A 38 -8.89 15.36 0.12
CA ASP A 38 -7.63 15.89 -0.41
C ASP A 38 -6.56 14.80 -0.40
N LEU A 39 -6.21 14.32 -1.59
CA LEU A 39 -5.22 13.27 -1.77
C LEU A 39 -3.82 13.71 -1.33
N HIS A 40 -3.49 15.00 -1.45
CA HIS A 40 -2.20 15.53 -1.02
C HIS A 40 -2.00 15.37 0.48
N GLU A 41 -3.03 15.68 1.29
CA GLU A 41 -2.98 15.48 2.73
C GLU A 41 -2.79 14.02 3.10
N VAL A 42 -3.56 13.12 2.48
CA VAL A 42 -3.50 11.69 2.79
C VAL A 42 -2.11 11.10 2.48
N ILE A 43 -1.53 11.46 1.32
CA ILE A 43 -0.19 11.03 0.94
C ILE A 43 0.84 11.59 1.94
N LYS A 44 0.77 12.89 2.25
CA LYS A 44 1.69 13.56 3.17
C LYS A 44 1.65 12.97 4.59
N ASP A 45 0.45 12.74 5.13
CA ASP A 45 0.25 12.12 6.44
C ASP A 45 0.86 10.72 6.46
N THR A 46 0.60 9.92 5.42
CA THR A 46 1.12 8.56 5.30
C THR A 46 2.66 8.53 5.21
N ILE A 47 3.27 9.44 4.45
CA ILE A 47 4.73 9.57 4.36
C ILE A 47 5.31 9.94 5.72
N SER A 48 4.69 10.89 6.43
CA SER A 48 5.14 11.33 7.76
C SER A 48 5.20 10.16 8.76
N GLU A 49 4.16 9.33 8.79
CA GLU A 49 4.08 8.15 9.66
C GLU A 49 5.17 7.11 9.34
N LEU A 50 5.52 6.94 8.06
CA LEU A 50 6.47 5.93 7.60
C LEU A 50 7.92 6.43 7.50
N THR A 51 8.16 7.72 7.73
CA THR A 51 9.48 8.36 7.61
C THR A 51 10.54 7.69 8.50
N PHE A 52 10.16 7.19 9.68
CA PHE A 52 11.10 6.46 10.54
C PHE A 52 11.58 5.15 9.90
N LEU A 53 10.71 4.44 9.18
CA LEU A 53 11.05 3.17 8.54
C LEU A 53 11.96 3.38 7.32
N THR A 54 11.70 4.42 6.51
CA THR A 54 12.54 4.76 5.36
C THR A 54 13.94 5.18 5.83
N LYS A 55 14.04 6.02 6.87
CA LYS A 55 15.32 6.43 7.47
C LYS A 55 16.14 5.24 7.99
N LYS A 56 15.48 4.22 8.56
CA LYS A 56 16.18 3.03 9.06
C LYS A 56 16.94 2.28 7.95
N LYS A 57 16.42 2.30 6.71
CA LYS A 57 17.03 1.66 5.53
C LYS A 57 17.72 2.66 4.60
N SER A 58 17.85 3.93 5.00
CA SER A 58 18.34 5.01 4.14
C SER A 58 17.60 5.12 2.79
N ILE A 59 16.33 4.72 2.74
CA ILE A 59 15.54 4.76 1.50
C ILE A 59 15.20 6.21 1.16
N HIS A 60 15.46 6.60 -0.08
CA HIS A 60 14.99 7.86 -0.64
C HIS A 60 13.51 7.72 -1.03
N LEU A 61 12.64 8.43 -0.32
CA LEU A 61 11.20 8.47 -0.58
C LEU A 61 10.83 9.83 -1.16
N GLU A 62 10.29 9.84 -2.37
CA GLU A 62 9.81 11.04 -3.06
C GLU A 62 8.31 10.93 -3.37
N SER A 63 7.64 12.08 -3.44
CA SER A 63 6.23 12.17 -3.83
C SER A 63 6.04 13.29 -4.83
N ASN A 64 5.52 12.95 -6.00
CA ASN A 64 5.27 13.88 -7.09
C ASN A 64 3.78 14.31 -7.06
N LEU A 65 3.42 15.05 -6.01
CA LEU A 65 2.12 15.71 -5.90
C LEU A 65 2.27 17.02 -5.12
N ASP A 66 2.54 18.11 -5.84
CA ASP A 66 2.80 19.42 -5.24
C ASP A 66 1.52 20.24 -4.99
N LEU A 67 0.37 19.79 -5.51
CA LEU A 67 -0.90 20.52 -5.45
C LEU A 67 -2.01 19.67 -4.83
N SER A 68 -2.92 20.35 -4.14
CA SER A 68 -4.16 19.75 -3.63
C SER A 68 -4.97 19.17 -4.77
N LEU A 69 -5.45 17.93 -4.60
CA LEU A 69 -6.21 17.20 -5.60
C LEU A 69 -7.33 16.45 -4.89
N ILE A 70 -8.57 16.89 -5.15
CA ILE A 70 -9.75 16.35 -4.47
C ILE A 70 -10.31 15.14 -5.23
N VAL A 71 -10.48 14.04 -4.53
CA VAL A 71 -11.00 12.77 -5.07
C VAL A 71 -12.21 12.29 -4.26
N LYS A 72 -13.08 11.51 -4.91
CA LYS A 72 -14.20 10.82 -4.27
C LYS A 72 -13.71 9.49 -3.72
N ALA A 73 -13.45 9.43 -2.41
CA ALA A 73 -12.90 8.24 -1.77
C ALA A 73 -13.29 8.14 -0.28
N ASP A 74 -13.01 7.00 0.34
CA ASP A 74 -13.04 6.85 1.80
C ASP A 74 -11.64 7.15 2.36
N ARG A 75 -11.49 8.26 3.11
CA ARG A 75 -10.18 8.72 3.60
C ARG A 75 -9.45 7.65 4.39
N GLN A 76 -10.16 6.94 5.28
CA GLN A 76 -9.56 5.90 6.11
C GLN A 76 -9.04 4.75 5.25
N ARG A 77 -9.83 4.32 4.25
CA ARG A 77 -9.45 3.18 3.41
C ARG A 77 -8.35 3.51 2.41
N ILE A 78 -8.30 4.72 1.85
CA ILE A 78 -7.16 5.15 1.01
C ILE A 78 -5.88 5.25 1.83
N THR A 79 -5.95 5.76 3.07
CA THR A 79 -4.81 5.75 3.99
C THR A 79 -4.32 4.32 4.22
N GLN A 80 -5.23 3.39 4.48
CA GLN A 80 -4.92 1.97 4.67
C GLN A 80 -4.30 1.33 3.41
N ILE A 81 -4.77 1.69 2.22
CA ILE A 81 -4.19 1.25 0.94
C ILE A 81 -2.74 1.74 0.81
N LEU A 82 -2.51 3.04 0.97
CA LEU A 82 -1.19 3.65 0.84
C LEU A 82 -0.20 3.11 1.88
N GLN A 83 -0.62 2.95 3.14
CA GLN A 83 0.20 2.34 4.18
C GLN A 83 0.62 0.91 3.80
N ASN A 84 -0.29 0.07 3.29
CA ASN A 84 0.06 -1.29 2.89
C ASN A 84 1.01 -1.32 1.69
N LEU A 85 0.82 -0.45 0.69
CA LEU A 85 1.69 -0.36 -0.47
C LEU A 85 3.09 0.14 -0.08
N LEU A 86 3.18 1.22 0.69
CA LEU A 86 4.46 1.81 1.12
C LEU A 86 5.22 0.91 2.09
N THR A 87 4.54 0.27 3.04
CA THR A 87 5.22 -0.69 3.92
C THR A 87 5.74 -1.91 3.16
N ASN A 88 5.06 -2.35 2.11
CA ASN A 88 5.58 -3.40 1.21
C ASN A 88 6.79 -2.89 0.40
N ALA A 89 6.71 -1.69 -0.16
CA ALA A 89 7.81 -1.06 -0.88
C ALA A 89 9.06 -0.95 0.02
N ILE A 90 8.94 -0.40 1.23
CA ILE A 90 10.05 -0.30 2.21
C ILE A 90 10.61 -1.67 2.58
N LYS A 91 9.73 -2.66 2.78
CA LYS A 91 10.13 -4.02 3.16
C LYS A 91 10.94 -4.72 2.07
N PHE A 92 10.59 -4.52 0.80
CA PHE A 92 11.21 -5.21 -0.34
C PHE A 92 12.26 -4.36 -1.08
N THR A 93 12.46 -3.12 -0.66
CA THR A 93 13.57 -2.27 -1.13
C THR A 93 14.82 -2.50 -0.28
N PRO A 94 15.99 -2.75 -0.89
CA PRO A 94 17.27 -2.79 -0.18
C PRO A 94 17.61 -1.45 0.49
N ASN A 95 18.64 -1.45 1.32
CA ASN A 95 19.17 -0.21 1.88
C ASN A 95 19.64 0.72 0.74
N ASP A 96 19.49 2.03 0.97
CA ASP A 96 19.86 3.10 0.00
C ASP A 96 19.06 3.08 -1.32
N GLY A 97 17.98 2.28 -1.40
CA GLY A 97 17.09 2.26 -2.56
C GLY A 97 16.12 3.43 -2.62
N THR A 98 15.25 3.43 -3.63
CA THR A 98 14.29 4.51 -3.88
C THR A 98 12.85 4.02 -3.91
N ILE A 99 11.94 4.89 -3.45
CA ILE A 99 10.50 4.71 -3.55
C ILE A 99 9.90 6.04 -4.03
N SER A 100 9.03 6.00 -5.04
CA SER A 100 8.28 7.16 -5.52
C SER A 100 6.78 6.96 -5.36
N ILE A 101 6.07 8.03 -5.03
CA ILE A 101 4.62 8.13 -5.14
C ILE A 101 4.31 9.12 -6.25
N ASP A 102 3.75 8.63 -7.35
CA ASP A 102 3.40 9.45 -8.50
C ASP A 102 1.89 9.57 -8.63
N VAL A 103 1.42 10.79 -8.88
CA VAL A 103 0.00 11.08 -9.06
C VAL A 103 -0.19 11.71 -10.44
N GLU A 104 -0.91 10.99 -11.31
CA GLU A 104 -1.23 11.44 -12.65
C GLU A 104 -2.70 11.85 -12.71
N ASP A 105 -2.91 13.15 -12.90
CA ASP A 105 -4.24 13.74 -13.04
C ASP A 105 -4.77 13.57 -14.46
N ASN A 106 -5.82 12.76 -14.62
CA ASN A 106 -6.53 12.59 -15.88
C ASN A 106 -7.87 13.38 -15.85
N GLN A 107 -8.66 13.28 -16.92
CA GLN A 107 -9.91 14.05 -17.02
C GLN A 107 -10.92 13.71 -15.90
N SER A 108 -11.19 12.43 -15.68
CA SER A 108 -12.24 11.96 -14.73
C SER A 108 -11.69 11.18 -13.54
N PHE A 109 -10.42 10.80 -13.60
CA PHE A 109 -9.76 9.92 -12.64
C PHE A 109 -8.36 10.44 -12.32
N VAL A 110 -7.85 10.00 -11.20
CA VAL A 110 -6.48 10.19 -10.75
C VAL A 110 -5.85 8.81 -10.67
N ASN A 111 -4.70 8.62 -11.32
CA ASN A 111 -3.89 7.42 -11.12
C ASN A 111 -2.88 7.71 -10.00
N VAL A 112 -2.91 6.91 -8.95
CA VAL A 112 -1.93 6.95 -7.87
C VAL A 112 -1.04 5.73 -8.02
N SER A 113 0.27 5.93 -8.11
CA SER A 113 1.21 4.82 -8.20
C SER A 113 2.29 4.89 -7.12
N VAL A 114 2.60 3.73 -6.55
CA VAL A 114 3.71 3.52 -5.62
C VAL A 114 4.72 2.64 -6.34
N LYS A 115 5.91 3.18 -6.60
CA LYS A 115 7.00 2.50 -7.28
C LYS A 115 8.17 2.33 -6.33
N ASP A 116 8.80 1.17 -6.35
CA ASP A 116 10.01 0.87 -5.59
C ASP A 116 11.13 0.36 -6.50
N SER A 117 12.38 0.55 -6.07
CA SER A 117 13.57 -0.01 -6.71
C SER A 117 13.99 -1.35 -6.08
N GLY A 118 13.04 -2.10 -5.55
CA GLY A 118 13.29 -3.28 -4.73
C GLY A 118 13.63 -4.54 -5.52
N VAL A 119 13.54 -5.67 -4.82
CA VAL A 119 13.84 -7.00 -5.40
C VAL A 119 12.80 -7.46 -6.44
N GLY A 120 11.69 -6.74 -6.58
CA GLY A 120 10.60 -7.09 -7.49
C GLY A 120 9.85 -8.37 -7.11
N ILE A 121 8.92 -8.77 -7.98
CA ILE A 121 8.02 -9.92 -7.78
C ILE A 121 8.22 -10.92 -8.93
N PRO A 122 8.56 -12.19 -8.62
CA PRO A 122 8.64 -13.27 -9.58
C PRO A 122 7.33 -13.44 -10.35
N LYS A 123 7.47 -13.73 -11.64
CA LYS A 123 6.34 -13.76 -12.59
C LYS A 123 5.25 -14.75 -12.17
N GLU A 124 5.65 -15.88 -11.60
CA GLU A 124 4.76 -16.93 -11.10
C GLU A 124 3.92 -16.49 -9.88
N LEU A 125 4.38 -15.47 -9.14
CA LEU A 125 3.67 -14.93 -7.98
C LEU A 125 2.70 -13.81 -8.35
N LEU A 126 2.92 -13.08 -9.44
CA LEU A 126 2.10 -11.91 -9.83
C LEU A 126 0.59 -12.22 -9.90
N SER A 127 0.22 -13.40 -10.41
CA SER A 127 -1.20 -13.81 -10.48
C SER A 127 -1.81 -14.25 -9.14
N LYS A 128 -1.00 -14.33 -8.09
CA LYS A 128 -1.36 -14.88 -6.78
C LYS A 128 -1.31 -13.86 -5.65
N ILE A 129 -0.55 -12.77 -5.79
CA ILE A 129 -0.32 -11.79 -4.71
C ILE A 129 -1.59 -11.13 -4.15
N PHE A 130 -2.68 -11.12 -4.90
CA PHE A 130 -3.98 -10.59 -4.46
C PHE A 130 -4.93 -11.65 -3.89
N LYS A 131 -4.57 -12.94 -3.96
CA LYS A 131 -5.42 -14.04 -3.51
C LYS A 131 -5.18 -14.33 -2.03
N ARG A 132 -6.23 -14.22 -1.22
CA ARG A 132 -6.19 -14.52 0.23
C ARG A 132 -5.71 -15.95 0.56
N ASN A 133 -6.05 -16.92 -0.29
CA ASN A 133 -5.81 -18.34 -0.04
C ASN A 133 -4.46 -18.85 -0.61
N GLU A 134 -3.66 -17.96 -1.19
CA GLU A 134 -2.35 -18.31 -1.76
C GLU A 134 -1.24 -17.72 -0.89
N PHE A 135 -0.35 -18.56 -0.39
CA PHE A 135 0.78 -18.09 0.40
C PHE A 135 1.86 -17.52 -0.51
N THR A 136 1.90 -16.19 -0.62
CA THR A 136 2.90 -15.44 -1.40
C THR A 136 3.85 -14.64 -0.52
N SER A 137 3.81 -14.86 0.81
CA SER A 137 4.66 -14.16 1.75
C SER A 137 6.12 -14.59 1.59
N ARG A 138 7.00 -13.60 1.54
CA ARG A 138 8.45 -13.75 1.42
C ARG A 138 9.12 -12.87 2.48
N PRO A 139 10.30 -13.26 2.98
CA PRO A 139 11.12 -12.36 3.79
C PRO A 139 11.41 -11.06 3.02
N GLY A 140 11.39 -9.93 3.72
CA GLY A 140 11.90 -8.66 3.19
C GLY A 140 13.42 -8.67 3.05
N THR A 141 13.98 -7.57 2.53
CA THR A 141 15.42 -7.44 2.28
C THR A 141 16.28 -7.47 3.55
N GLU A 142 15.68 -7.24 4.73
CA GLU A 142 16.33 -7.36 6.04
C GLU A 142 15.71 -8.50 6.87
N GLY A 143 15.11 -9.49 6.21
CA GLY A 143 14.49 -10.65 6.88
C GLY A 143 13.15 -10.34 7.56
N GLU A 144 12.51 -9.22 7.23
CA GLU A 144 11.21 -8.87 7.81
C GLU A 144 10.14 -9.88 7.38
N ALA A 145 9.47 -10.53 8.34
CA ALA A 145 8.40 -11.46 8.00
C ALA A 145 7.18 -10.72 7.42
N GLY A 146 6.70 -11.16 6.26
CA GLY A 146 5.43 -10.71 5.67
C GLY A 146 4.22 -11.43 6.28
N THR A 147 3.10 -10.73 6.35
CA THR A 147 1.82 -11.29 6.84
C THR A 147 1.05 -12.05 5.77
N GLY A 148 1.28 -11.76 4.49
CA GLY A 148 0.52 -12.32 3.36
C GLY A 148 -0.85 -11.67 3.10
N TYR A 149 -1.34 -10.82 4.02
CA TYR A 149 -2.71 -10.26 3.94
C TYR A 149 -2.77 -8.80 3.49
N GLY A 150 -1.65 -8.10 3.36
CA GLY A 150 -1.64 -6.68 2.97
C GLY A 150 -2.16 -6.44 1.55
N LEU A 151 -1.62 -7.14 0.55
CA LEU A 151 -2.02 -6.97 -0.85
C LEU A 151 -3.44 -7.48 -1.15
N PRO A 152 -3.91 -8.61 -0.58
CA PRO A 152 -5.32 -9.00 -0.68
C PRO A 152 -6.28 -7.94 -0.11
N LEU A 153 -5.93 -7.32 1.03
CA LEU A 153 -6.72 -6.22 1.60
C LEU A 153 -6.77 -5.02 0.66
N VAL A 154 -5.61 -4.58 0.14
CA VAL A 154 -5.52 -3.47 -0.83
C VAL A 154 -6.40 -3.74 -2.05
N TYR A 155 -6.33 -4.94 -2.61
CA TYR A 155 -7.13 -5.34 -3.76
C TYR A 155 -8.63 -5.24 -3.48
N ASN A 156 -9.09 -5.76 -2.33
CA ASN A 156 -10.49 -5.70 -1.93
C ASN A 156 -10.95 -4.27 -1.68
N LEU A 157 -10.17 -3.43 -0.98
CA LEU A 157 -10.53 -2.04 -0.73
C LEU A 157 -10.67 -1.23 -2.03
N ILE A 158 -9.75 -1.42 -2.99
CA ILE A 158 -9.82 -0.77 -4.30
C ILE A 158 -11.05 -1.22 -5.08
N LYS A 159 -11.37 -2.52 -5.02
CA LYS A 159 -12.57 -3.07 -5.65
C LYS A 159 -13.85 -2.49 -5.05
N GLU A 160 -13.92 -2.33 -3.73
CA GLU A 160 -15.06 -1.67 -3.07
C GLU A 160 -15.20 -0.22 -3.52
N HIS A 161 -14.09 0.48 -3.83
CA HIS A 161 -14.11 1.82 -4.45
C HIS A 161 -14.54 1.81 -5.93
N GLY A 162 -14.95 0.65 -6.48
CA GLY A 162 -15.29 0.51 -7.89
C GLY A 162 -14.11 0.80 -8.83
N SER A 163 -12.89 0.68 -8.32
CA SER A 163 -11.66 1.10 -8.99
C SER A 163 -10.79 -0.11 -9.36
N THR A 164 -9.71 0.15 -10.10
CA THR A 164 -8.80 -0.89 -10.57
C THR A 164 -7.43 -0.77 -9.89
N LEU A 165 -6.77 -1.91 -9.69
CA LEU A 165 -5.38 -2.02 -9.24
C LEU A 165 -4.58 -2.78 -10.30
N THR A 166 -3.49 -2.20 -10.76
CA THR A 166 -2.52 -2.85 -11.64
C THR A 166 -1.17 -2.97 -10.95
N VAL A 167 -0.39 -3.96 -11.39
CA VAL A 167 0.97 -4.20 -10.92
C VAL A 167 1.89 -4.47 -12.09
N GLU A 168 3.01 -3.76 -12.13
CA GLU A 168 4.12 -3.99 -13.03
C GLU A 168 5.34 -4.31 -12.17
N SER A 169 6.00 -5.45 -12.40
CA SER A 169 7.19 -5.79 -11.64
C SER A 169 8.10 -6.72 -12.42
N GLN A 170 9.39 -6.54 -12.21
CA GLN A 170 10.43 -7.42 -12.71
C GLN A 170 11.43 -7.69 -11.58
N GLU A 171 11.86 -8.95 -11.47
CA GLU A 171 12.84 -9.34 -10.46
C GLU A 171 14.11 -8.50 -10.58
N ASN A 172 14.57 -8.00 -9.43
CA ASN A 172 15.72 -7.12 -9.26
C ASN A 172 15.60 -5.72 -9.90
N LEU A 173 14.44 -5.36 -10.46
CA LEU A 173 14.16 -4.01 -10.97
C LEU A 173 13.07 -3.28 -10.19
N GLY A 174 12.44 -3.94 -9.22
CA GLY A 174 11.40 -3.39 -8.37
C GLY A 174 9.97 -3.65 -8.84
N SER A 175 9.05 -2.93 -8.22
CA SER A 175 7.61 -3.05 -8.46
C SER A 175 6.95 -1.67 -8.58
N LYS A 176 5.88 -1.58 -9.36
CA LYS A 176 4.99 -0.43 -9.44
C LYS A 176 3.56 -0.91 -9.28
N PHE A 177 2.88 -0.44 -8.25
CA PHE A 177 1.45 -0.65 -8.03
C PHE A 177 0.71 0.63 -8.38
N THR A 178 -0.32 0.54 -9.22
CA THR A 178 -1.10 1.71 -9.64
C THR A 178 -2.58 1.46 -9.38
N PHE A 179 -3.25 2.40 -8.72
CA PHE A 179 -4.69 2.36 -8.52
C PHE A 179 -5.35 3.67 -8.94
N GLN A 180 -6.64 3.59 -9.26
CA GLN A 180 -7.43 4.72 -9.74
C GLN A 180 -8.36 5.25 -8.66
N LEU A 181 -8.57 6.56 -8.64
CA LEU A 181 -9.62 7.21 -7.86
C LEU A 181 -10.40 8.17 -8.74
N LYS A 182 -11.71 8.29 -8.52
CA LYS A 182 -12.53 9.24 -9.26
C LYS A 182 -12.27 10.65 -8.74
N LYS A 183 -12.13 11.63 -9.64
CA LYS A 183 -12.03 13.04 -9.25
C LYS A 183 -13.32 13.53 -8.61
N ALA A 184 -13.21 14.36 -7.59
CA ALA A 184 -14.32 15.19 -7.17
C ALA A 184 -14.50 16.29 -8.23
N LEU A 185 -15.74 16.44 -8.72
CA LEU A 185 -16.12 17.52 -9.63
C LEU A 185 -16.42 18.79 -8.85
#